data_AF-A0A060SQD6-F1
#
_entry.id   AF-A0A060SQD6-F1
#
_cell.length_a   1.000
_cell.length_b   1.000
_cell.length_c   1.000
_cell.angle_alpha   90.00
_cell.angle_beta   90.00
_cell.angle_gamma   90.00
#
_symmetry.space_group_name_H-M   'P 1'
#
loop_
_entity.id
_entity.type
_entity.pdbx_description
1 polymer ?
#
loop_
_entity_poly.entity_id
_entity_poly.type
_entity_poly.pdbx_seq_one_letter_code
_entity_poly.pdbx_strand_id
1 'polypeptide(L)'
;MAIERDPNFPSDLDIQPLASASSDADARFDSVAQEGAIRTYGIAGRIWEASHAMLAYLDPESVMDFDPLPPTTTSPDSRHDITAIELGSGTGELGLQEVHATSRRYPTHILCSDLIYFPALLAPLLRSLLHLTSPPFVDEASQKPAVVILSYKMRSLVKETPFWTAFGLWFQFEPVLAKRRRNASSKEYHGEIEEGQLWTRFSPGDPTDETFVLVARRRPESLKWTIPEEDPPLLSGVGAYLSDLPKSDDQFEQLLLMGTDLS
;
A
#
# COMPACT_ATOMS: atom_id res chain seq x y z
N MET A 1 0.20 -9.84 -38.82
CA MET A 1 0.42 -8.67 -37.95
C MET A 1 -0.31 -8.96 -36.65
N ALA A 2 0.42 -9.14 -35.54
CA ALA A 2 -0.22 -9.26 -34.24
C ALA A 2 -0.88 -7.90 -33.95
N ILE A 3 -2.16 -7.89 -33.58
CA ILE A 3 -2.81 -6.70 -33.04
C ILE A 3 -2.07 -6.40 -31.75
N GLU A 4 -1.25 -5.35 -31.77
CA GLU A 4 -0.55 -4.84 -30.61
C GLU A 4 -1.63 -4.44 -29.59
N ARG A 5 -1.77 -5.23 -28.52
CA ARG A 5 -2.74 -4.95 -27.47
C ARG A 5 -2.26 -3.70 -26.75
N ASP A 6 -3.10 -2.66 -26.72
CA ASP A 6 -2.79 -1.42 -26.00
C ASP A 6 -2.62 -1.75 -24.50
N PRO A 7 -1.41 -1.57 -23.92
CA PRO A 7 -1.15 -1.89 -22.53
C PRO A 7 -1.98 -1.05 -21.55
N ASN A 8 -2.53 0.08 -21.99
CA ASN A 8 -3.40 0.93 -21.16
C ASN A 8 -4.82 0.38 -21.03
N PHE A 9 -5.23 -0.59 -21.85
CA PHE A 9 -6.57 -1.18 -21.87
C PHE A 9 -6.52 -2.73 -21.80
N PRO A 10 -6.03 -3.31 -20.70
CA PRO A 10 -5.98 -4.75 -20.55
C PRO A 10 -7.38 -5.37 -20.50
N SER A 11 -7.61 -6.44 -21.28
CA SER A 11 -8.92 -7.10 -21.43
C SER A 11 -9.46 -7.74 -20.15
N ASP A 12 -8.58 -8.01 -19.20
CA ASP A 12 -8.89 -8.77 -17.98
C ASP A 12 -8.97 -7.85 -16.75
N LEU A 13 -9.00 -6.53 -16.95
CA LEU A 13 -9.07 -5.54 -15.88
C LEU A 13 -10.31 -4.67 -16.05
N ASP A 14 -11.11 -4.60 -15.00
CA ASP A 14 -12.32 -3.78 -15.00
C ASP A 14 -11.98 -2.30 -14.71
N ILE A 15 -11.74 -1.55 -15.78
CA ILE A 15 -11.29 -0.14 -15.72
C ILE A 15 -12.46 0.86 -15.81
N GLN A 16 -13.61 0.56 -15.22
CA GLN A 16 -14.75 1.48 -15.23
C GLN A 16 -14.59 2.60 -14.18
N PRO A 17 -15.21 3.78 -14.40
CA PRO A 17 -15.27 4.84 -13.40
C PRO A 17 -15.86 4.34 -12.09
N LEU A 18 -15.32 4.76 -10.96
CA LEU A 18 -15.96 4.50 -9.68
C LEU A 18 -17.24 5.31 -9.56
N ALA A 19 -18.33 4.63 -9.20
CA ALA A 19 -19.55 5.30 -8.79
C ALA A 19 -19.21 6.11 -7.52
N SER A 20 -19.32 7.44 -7.62
CA SER A 20 -19.00 8.37 -6.53
C SER A 20 -19.74 7.97 -5.25
N ALA A 21 -19.00 7.40 -4.29
CA ALA A 21 -19.55 6.89 -3.04
C ALA A 21 -19.81 8.00 -1.99
N SER A 22 -19.44 9.26 -2.27
CA SER A 22 -19.71 10.39 -1.39
C SER A 22 -20.09 11.64 -2.16
N SER A 23 -21.05 12.40 -1.62
CA SER A 23 -21.50 13.70 -2.15
C SER A 23 -20.49 14.84 -2.00
N ASP A 24 -19.33 14.56 -1.38
CA ASP A 24 -18.25 15.52 -1.08
C ASP A 24 -17.01 15.29 -1.95
N ALA A 25 -17.06 14.38 -2.92
CA ALA A 25 -15.97 14.20 -3.87
C ALA A 25 -15.74 15.51 -4.65
N ASP A 26 -14.50 16.00 -4.65
CA ASP A 26 -14.08 17.14 -5.48
C ASP A 26 -14.53 16.88 -6.92
N ALA A 27 -15.20 17.85 -7.54
CA ALA A 27 -15.76 17.73 -8.89
C ALA A 27 -14.70 17.36 -9.95
N ARG A 28 -13.41 17.52 -9.64
CA ARG A 28 -12.29 17.06 -10.48
C ARG A 28 -12.13 15.53 -10.54
N PHE A 29 -12.71 14.80 -9.58
CA PHE A 29 -12.56 13.36 -9.41
C PHE A 29 -13.91 12.62 -9.45
N ASP A 30 -14.97 13.30 -9.89
CA ASP A 30 -16.28 12.68 -10.08
C ASP A 30 -16.27 11.60 -11.18
N SER A 31 -17.35 10.83 -11.28
CA SER A 31 -17.44 9.71 -12.23
C SER A 31 -17.32 10.15 -13.69
N VAL A 32 -17.72 11.39 -14.02
CA VAL A 32 -17.65 11.95 -15.38
C VAL A 32 -16.22 12.34 -15.73
N ALA A 33 -15.50 12.97 -14.79
CA ALA A 33 -14.09 13.30 -14.92
C ALA A 33 -13.24 12.02 -15.04
N GLN A 34 -13.54 11.00 -14.23
CA GLN A 34 -12.91 9.68 -14.32
C GLN A 34 -13.16 9.01 -15.67
N GLU A 35 -14.39 9.05 -16.19
CA GLU A 35 -14.69 8.48 -17.52
C GLU A 35 -13.86 9.13 -18.63
N GLY A 36 -13.73 10.47 -18.60
CA GLY A 36 -12.86 11.20 -19.52
C GLY A 36 -11.38 10.82 -19.39
N ALA A 37 -10.89 10.70 -18.16
CA ALA A 37 -9.51 10.32 -17.87
C ALA A 37 -9.22 8.87 -18.29
N ILE A 38 -10.10 7.91 -18.00
CA ILE A 38 -9.97 6.50 -18.41
C ILE A 38 -9.96 6.38 -19.94
N ARG A 39 -10.86 7.09 -20.64
CA ARG A 39 -10.87 7.08 -22.11
C ARG A 39 -9.56 7.59 -22.71
N THR A 40 -8.89 8.53 -22.03
CA THR A 40 -7.68 9.18 -22.53
C THR A 40 -6.40 8.44 -22.12
N TYR A 41 -6.36 7.93 -20.89
CA TYR A 41 -5.15 7.42 -20.23
C TYR A 41 -5.26 5.97 -19.76
N GLY A 42 -6.38 5.30 -20.04
CA GLY A 42 -6.64 3.91 -19.65
C GLY A 42 -6.54 3.71 -18.14
N ILE A 43 -5.82 2.67 -17.72
CA ILE A 43 -5.58 2.32 -16.31
C ILE A 43 -5.09 3.48 -15.43
N ALA A 44 -4.30 4.41 -15.98
CA ALA A 44 -3.75 5.53 -15.24
C ALA A 44 -4.77 6.66 -14.99
N GLY A 45 -5.86 6.68 -15.77
CA GLY A 45 -6.96 7.63 -15.61
C GLY A 45 -8.02 7.20 -14.61
N ARG A 46 -7.95 5.97 -14.09
CA ARG A 46 -8.86 5.43 -13.07
C ARG A 46 -8.34 5.76 -11.67
N ILE A 47 -9.23 6.20 -10.79
CA ILE A 47 -8.98 6.21 -9.34
C ILE A 47 -9.21 4.78 -8.83
N TRP A 48 -8.33 4.28 -7.99
CA TRP A 48 -8.40 2.89 -7.53
C TRP A 48 -8.96 2.81 -6.10
N GLU A 49 -9.73 1.78 -5.80
CA GLU A 49 -10.41 1.61 -4.50
C GLU A 49 -9.42 1.60 -3.32
N ALA A 50 -8.26 0.99 -3.52
CA ALA A 50 -7.17 0.98 -2.56
C ALA A 50 -6.63 2.41 -2.27
N SER A 51 -6.77 3.37 -3.17
CA SER A 51 -6.38 4.76 -2.91
C SER A 51 -7.24 5.39 -1.79
N HIS A 52 -8.53 5.06 -1.71
CA HIS A 52 -9.38 5.51 -0.62
C HIS A 52 -8.99 4.90 0.73
N ALA A 53 -8.53 3.64 0.76
CA ALA A 53 -8.02 3.02 1.97
C ALA A 53 -6.74 3.66 2.47
N MET A 54 -5.81 3.95 1.57
CA MET A 54 -4.62 4.71 1.91
C MET A 54 -4.99 6.08 2.50
N LEU A 55 -5.86 6.84 1.85
CA LEU A 55 -6.28 8.17 2.31
C LEU A 55 -6.94 8.11 3.70
N ALA A 56 -7.86 7.19 3.92
CA ALA A 56 -8.54 7.04 5.21
C ALA A 56 -7.59 6.60 6.34
N TYR A 57 -6.55 5.82 6.03
CA TYR A 57 -5.50 5.48 7.00
C TYR A 57 -4.62 6.69 7.33
N LEU A 58 -4.27 7.50 6.33
CA LEU A 58 -3.38 8.67 6.50
C LEU A 58 -4.10 9.91 7.05
N ASP A 59 -5.42 9.91 7.16
CA ASP A 59 -6.21 11.04 7.64
C ASP A 59 -5.93 11.35 9.14
N PRO A 60 -5.31 12.50 9.47
CA PRO A 60 -5.05 12.87 10.86
C PRO A 60 -6.32 13.14 11.67
N GLU A 61 -7.44 13.48 11.00
CA GLU A 61 -8.73 13.75 11.62
C GLU A 61 -9.63 12.50 11.69
N SER A 62 -9.07 11.33 11.38
CA SER A 62 -9.82 10.08 11.41
C SER A 62 -10.46 9.83 12.78
N VAL A 63 -11.72 9.41 12.74
CA VAL A 63 -12.51 8.96 13.91
C VAL A 63 -12.13 7.55 14.35
N MET A 64 -11.19 6.90 13.65
CA MET A 64 -10.67 5.59 14.00
C MET A 64 -9.31 5.71 14.68
N ASP A 65 -9.04 4.75 15.58
CA ASP A 65 -7.69 4.46 16.02
C ASP A 65 -7.15 3.32 15.14
N PHE A 66 -5.87 3.41 14.76
CA PHE A 66 -5.22 2.41 13.90
C PHE A 66 -4.02 1.77 14.58
N ASP A 67 -3.73 0.53 14.21
CA ASP A 67 -2.53 -0.21 14.59
C ASP A 67 -1.97 -0.96 13.37
N PRO A 68 -0.75 -0.66 12.89
CA PRO A 68 0.15 0.39 13.39
C PRO A 68 -0.39 1.81 13.15
N LEU A 69 0.09 2.76 13.96
CA LEU A 69 -0.30 4.16 13.84
C LEU A 69 0.10 4.76 12.48
N PRO A 70 -0.76 5.62 11.88
CA PRO A 70 -0.41 6.34 10.67
C PRO A 70 0.79 7.27 10.90
N PRO A 71 1.64 7.47 9.89
CA PRO A 71 2.79 8.38 10.01
C PRO A 71 2.39 9.83 10.22
N THR A 72 1.16 10.20 9.83
CA THR A 72 0.58 11.55 9.99
C THR A 72 0.15 11.84 11.42
N THR A 73 0.00 10.82 12.27
CA THR A 73 -0.41 10.93 13.66
C THR A 73 0.80 11.24 14.56
N THR A 74 1.42 12.41 14.41
CA THR A 74 2.54 12.81 15.28
C THR A 74 2.06 13.44 16.58
N SER A 75 2.63 13.01 17.71
CA SER A 75 2.60 13.77 18.96
C SER A 75 3.20 15.18 18.70
N PRO A 76 2.64 16.27 19.29
CA PRO A 76 3.15 17.62 19.09
C PRO A 76 4.64 17.80 19.40
N ASP A 77 5.23 16.89 20.21
CA ASP A 77 6.64 16.92 20.60
C ASP A 77 7.59 16.19 19.62
N SER A 78 7.09 15.48 18.62
CA SER A 78 7.90 14.66 17.70
C SER A 78 7.54 14.90 16.23
N ARG A 79 7.59 16.16 15.78
CA ARG A 79 7.60 16.48 14.34
C ARG A 79 8.88 15.96 13.71
N HIS A 80 8.92 14.67 13.43
CA HIS A 80 9.82 14.13 12.43
C HIS A 80 9.31 14.59 11.07
N ASP A 81 10.19 15.23 10.31
CA ASP A 81 9.88 15.65 8.95
C ASP A 81 9.56 14.41 8.10
N ILE A 82 8.28 14.25 7.71
CA ILE A 82 7.87 13.21 6.78
C ILE A 82 8.40 13.57 5.38
N THR A 83 9.08 12.62 4.75
CA THR A 83 9.49 12.71 3.35
C THR A 83 8.99 11.44 2.68
N ALA A 84 7.90 11.55 1.93
CA ALA A 84 7.25 10.41 1.30
C ALA A 84 7.52 10.40 -0.21
N ILE A 85 7.70 9.20 -0.77
CA ILE A 85 7.69 8.95 -2.21
C ILE A 85 6.43 8.16 -2.54
N GLU A 86 5.62 8.63 -3.47
CA GLU A 86 4.51 7.87 -4.03
C GLU A 86 4.96 7.14 -5.29
N LEU A 87 4.72 5.83 -5.37
CA LEU A 87 4.94 5.03 -6.57
C LEU A 87 3.61 4.79 -7.28
N GLY A 88 3.63 4.90 -8.61
CA GLY A 88 2.46 4.66 -9.46
C GLY A 88 1.28 5.57 -9.15
N SER A 89 1.54 6.88 -9.03
CA SER A 89 0.58 7.89 -8.58
C SER A 89 -0.71 7.99 -9.39
N GLY A 90 -0.78 7.41 -10.59
CA GLY A 90 -1.95 7.51 -11.48
C GLY A 90 -2.36 8.98 -11.68
N THR A 91 -3.52 9.35 -11.14
CA THR A 91 -4.08 10.71 -11.15
C THR A 91 -3.39 11.70 -10.20
N GLY A 92 -2.55 11.22 -9.27
CA GLY A 92 -1.79 12.05 -8.33
C GLY A 92 -2.56 12.47 -7.08
N GLU A 93 -3.63 11.75 -6.70
CA GLU A 93 -4.47 12.11 -5.55
C GLU A 93 -3.72 12.13 -4.21
N LEU A 94 -2.69 11.29 -4.00
CA LEU A 94 -1.92 11.27 -2.75
C LEU A 94 -0.80 12.33 -2.72
N GLY A 95 -0.40 12.87 -3.88
CA GLY A 95 0.87 13.58 -4.07
C GLY A 95 0.89 15.09 -3.83
N LEU A 96 -0.19 15.72 -3.33
CA LEU A 96 -0.28 17.18 -3.24
C LEU A 96 -0.08 17.74 -1.82
N GLN A 97 1.19 17.85 -1.40
CA GLN A 97 1.63 18.87 -0.44
C GLN A 97 2.97 19.49 -0.91
N GLU A 98 3.02 20.81 -1.01
CA GLU A 98 4.22 21.57 -1.39
C GLU A 98 5.36 21.37 -0.38
N VAL A 99 6.56 21.05 -0.87
CA VAL A 99 7.78 20.98 -0.04
C VAL A 99 8.81 21.98 -0.55
N HIS A 100 9.09 23.01 0.26
CA HIS A 100 10.30 23.84 0.14
C HIS A 100 11.50 23.03 0.66
N ALA A 101 12.47 22.68 -0.19
CA ALA A 101 13.63 21.87 0.20
C ALA A 101 14.95 22.64 0.11
N THR A 102 15.70 22.71 1.21
CA THR A 102 17.08 23.23 1.28
C THR A 102 18.10 22.25 1.88
N SER A 103 17.74 20.98 2.11
CA SER A 103 18.67 19.90 2.53
C SER A 103 18.33 18.56 1.86
N ARG A 104 19.33 17.68 1.67
CA ARG A 104 19.10 16.30 1.19
C ARG A 104 18.26 15.57 2.23
N ARG A 105 16.99 15.32 1.92
CA ARG A 105 16.10 14.50 2.74
C ARG A 105 16.07 13.08 2.19
N TYR A 106 16.36 12.11 3.04
CA TYR A 106 16.16 10.69 2.73
C TYR A 106 14.67 10.37 2.86
N PRO A 107 14.10 9.51 1.98
CA PRO A 107 12.71 9.09 2.14
C PRO A 107 12.52 8.40 3.49
N THR A 108 11.50 8.82 4.23
CA THR A 108 11.06 8.16 5.45
C THR A 108 9.93 7.18 5.18
N HIS A 109 9.13 7.44 4.13
CA HIS A 109 8.00 6.61 3.73
C HIS A 109 7.95 6.41 2.21
N ILE A 110 7.44 5.26 1.78
CA ILE A 110 7.12 4.97 0.38
C ILE A 110 5.65 4.54 0.36
N LEU A 111 4.83 5.25 -0.41
CA LEU A 111 3.40 4.97 -0.56
C LEU A 111 3.19 4.24 -1.89
N CYS A 112 2.47 3.13 -1.83
CA CYS A 112 2.11 2.32 -3.00
C CYS A 112 0.60 2.10 -2.96
N SER A 113 -0.11 2.71 -3.91
CA SER A 113 -1.55 2.51 -4.05
C SER A 113 -1.82 1.62 -5.24
N ASP A 114 -2.31 0.42 -4.95
CA ASP A 114 -2.88 -0.51 -5.91
C ASP A 114 -1.95 -0.89 -7.08
N LEU A 115 -0.70 -1.24 -6.78
CA LEU A 115 0.33 -1.54 -7.80
C LEU A 115 0.52 -3.03 -8.09
N ILE A 116 -0.19 -3.90 -7.38
CA ILE A 116 0.01 -5.36 -7.39
C ILE A 116 -1.20 -6.00 -8.08
N TYR A 117 -1.24 -5.94 -9.40
CA TYR A 117 -2.34 -6.53 -10.19
C TYR A 117 -1.91 -6.99 -11.59
N PHE A 118 -0.80 -6.47 -12.13
CA PHE A 118 -0.28 -6.84 -13.44
C PHE A 118 1.05 -7.59 -13.30
N PRO A 119 1.15 -8.87 -13.71
CA PRO A 119 2.36 -9.68 -13.55
C PRO A 119 3.66 -9.04 -14.04
N ALA A 120 3.60 -8.26 -15.14
CA ALA A 120 4.79 -7.60 -15.68
C ALA A 120 5.31 -6.43 -14.82
N LEU A 121 4.51 -5.93 -13.86
CA LEU A 121 4.91 -4.87 -12.93
C LEU A 121 5.46 -5.40 -11.61
N LEU A 122 5.29 -6.69 -11.32
CA LEU A 122 5.64 -7.26 -10.00
C LEU A 122 7.14 -7.17 -9.71
N ALA A 123 7.98 -7.61 -10.66
CA ALA A 123 9.43 -7.56 -10.49
C ALA A 123 9.98 -6.12 -10.49
N PRO A 124 9.59 -5.24 -11.44
CA PRO A 124 9.99 -3.82 -11.39
C PRO A 124 9.56 -3.11 -10.09
N LEU A 125 8.36 -3.39 -9.58
CA LEU A 125 7.88 -2.84 -8.31
C LEU A 125 8.75 -3.32 -7.15
N LEU A 126 8.93 -4.63 -7.01
CA LEU A 126 9.75 -5.21 -5.94
C LEU A 126 11.17 -4.64 -5.99
N ARG A 127 11.81 -4.63 -7.16
CA ARG A 127 13.14 -4.06 -7.38
C ARG A 127 13.22 -2.59 -6.95
N SER A 128 12.22 -1.79 -7.31
CA SER A 128 12.15 -0.37 -6.93
C SER A 128 12.07 -0.20 -5.42
N LEU A 129 11.21 -0.97 -4.75
CA LEU A 129 11.12 -0.97 -3.29
C LEU A 129 12.43 -1.40 -2.66
N LEU A 130 13.11 -2.41 -3.21
CA LEU A 130 14.38 -2.89 -2.69
C LEU A 130 15.48 -1.83 -2.79
N HIS A 131 15.57 -1.11 -3.91
CA HIS A 131 16.54 -0.04 -4.10
C HIS A 131 16.23 1.18 -3.23
N LEU A 132 14.98 1.63 -3.19
CA LEU A 132 14.56 2.80 -2.40
C LEU A 132 14.69 2.57 -0.88
N THR A 133 14.74 1.31 -0.45
CA THR A 133 15.00 0.92 0.96
C THR A 133 16.45 0.48 1.21
N SER A 134 17.37 0.76 0.28
CA SER A 134 18.80 0.48 0.39
C SER A 134 19.64 1.74 0.18
N PRO A 135 20.92 1.77 0.59
CA PRO A 135 21.84 2.84 0.21
C PRO A 135 21.86 3.06 -1.33
N PRO A 136 21.96 4.31 -1.80
CA PRO A 136 22.20 5.55 -1.06
C PRO A 136 20.92 6.26 -0.56
N PHE A 137 19.75 5.62 -0.61
CA PHE A 137 18.47 6.22 -0.21
C PHE A 137 18.14 6.03 1.27
N VAL A 138 18.99 5.33 2.00
CA VAL A 138 18.90 5.17 3.46
C VAL A 138 19.90 6.10 4.11
N ASP A 139 19.44 6.86 5.10
CA ASP A 139 20.31 7.70 5.91
C ASP A 139 21.36 6.84 6.65
N GLU A 140 22.64 7.07 6.35
CA GLU A 140 23.73 6.32 6.97
C GLU A 140 23.82 6.51 8.49
N ALA A 141 23.33 7.64 9.02
CA ALA A 141 23.38 7.92 10.46
C ALA A 141 22.31 7.13 11.23
N SER A 142 21.07 7.08 10.71
CA SER A 142 19.99 6.33 11.34
C SER A 142 19.98 4.86 10.98
N GLN A 143 20.54 4.47 9.83
CA GLN A 143 20.48 3.10 9.27
C GLN A 143 19.04 2.56 9.20
N LYS A 144 18.06 3.46 9.06
CA LYS A 144 16.63 3.12 9.03
C LYS A 144 16.09 3.30 7.62
N PRO A 145 15.79 2.21 6.91
CA PRO A 145 15.11 2.29 5.63
C PRO A 145 13.73 2.93 5.74
N ALA A 146 13.26 3.49 4.63
CA ALA A 146 11.90 4.00 4.53
C ALA A 146 10.88 2.90 4.86
N VAL A 147 9.80 3.29 5.54
CA VAL A 147 8.63 2.42 5.75
C VAL A 147 7.81 2.38 4.48
N VAL A 148 7.45 1.19 4.02
CA VAL A 148 6.60 1.03 2.83
C VAL A 148 5.16 0.85 3.30
N ILE A 149 4.25 1.69 2.84
CA ILE A 149 2.81 1.57 3.09
C ILE A 149 2.16 1.18 1.77
N LEU A 150 1.51 0.03 1.76
CA LEU A 150 0.83 -0.55 0.60
C LEU A 150 -0.66 -0.48 0.86
N SER A 151 -1.41 0.12 -0.04
CA SER A 151 -2.82 -0.22 -0.17
C SER A 151 -3.02 -1.10 -1.38
N TYR A 152 -3.75 -2.19 -1.18
CA TYR A 152 -3.83 -3.30 -2.11
C TYR A 152 -5.25 -3.84 -2.13
N LYS A 153 -5.83 -3.96 -3.33
CA LYS A 153 -7.06 -4.71 -3.54
C LYS A 153 -6.73 -6.02 -4.25
N MET A 154 -7.08 -7.14 -3.64
CA MET A 154 -6.92 -8.45 -4.28
C MET A 154 -7.85 -8.54 -5.50
N ARG A 155 -7.32 -8.98 -6.64
CA ARG A 155 -8.11 -9.22 -7.86
C ARG A 155 -7.91 -10.61 -8.40
N SER A 156 -6.67 -11.08 -8.37
CA SER A 156 -6.31 -12.41 -8.83
C SER A 156 -5.13 -12.91 -8.02
N LEU A 157 -5.45 -13.56 -6.89
CA LEU A 157 -4.43 -14.10 -5.99
C LEU A 157 -3.38 -14.92 -6.75
N VAL A 158 -3.78 -15.77 -7.69
CA VAL A 158 -2.87 -16.57 -8.52
C VAL A 158 -1.85 -15.72 -9.30
N LYS A 159 -2.27 -14.57 -9.84
CA LYS A 159 -1.38 -13.66 -10.58
C LYS A 159 -0.51 -12.83 -9.63
N GLU A 160 -0.96 -12.62 -8.39
CA GLU A 160 -0.36 -11.71 -7.40
C GLU A 160 0.60 -12.44 -6.44
N THR A 161 0.38 -13.74 -6.16
CA THR A 161 1.19 -14.60 -5.27
C THR A 161 2.70 -14.54 -5.54
N PRO A 162 3.20 -14.52 -6.80
CA PRO A 162 4.64 -14.40 -7.04
C PRO A 162 5.26 -13.13 -6.44
N PHE A 163 4.51 -12.02 -6.37
CA PHE A 163 4.97 -10.82 -5.69
C PHE A 163 5.01 -11.04 -4.19
N TRP A 164 3.93 -11.53 -3.58
CA TRP A 164 3.82 -11.67 -2.13
C TRP A 164 4.85 -12.63 -1.53
N THR A 165 5.01 -13.79 -2.16
CA THR A 165 5.99 -14.81 -1.76
C THR A 165 7.44 -14.32 -1.86
N ALA A 166 7.75 -13.50 -2.86
CA ALA A 166 9.06 -12.86 -2.97
C ALA A 166 9.19 -11.71 -1.96
N PHE A 167 8.19 -10.84 -1.86
CA PHE A 167 8.18 -9.65 -1.01
C PHE A 167 8.40 -10.00 0.47
N GLY A 168 7.74 -11.05 0.99
CA GLY A 168 7.89 -11.50 2.38
C GLY A 168 9.30 -11.98 2.76
N LEU A 169 10.10 -12.41 1.78
CA LEU A 169 11.52 -12.72 2.03
C LEU A 169 12.31 -11.46 2.38
N TRP A 170 12.01 -10.34 1.73
CA TRP A 170 12.79 -9.10 1.85
C TRP A 170 12.23 -8.15 2.90
N PHE A 171 10.92 -8.15 3.09
CA PHE A 171 10.18 -7.26 3.97
C PHE A 171 9.41 -8.07 5.01
N GLN A 172 9.30 -7.50 6.21
CA GLN A 172 8.28 -7.91 7.17
C GLN A 172 7.13 -6.92 7.08
N PHE A 173 5.90 -7.41 7.06
CA PHE A 173 4.73 -6.53 6.94
C PHE A 173 3.55 -7.01 7.76
N GLU A 174 2.66 -6.10 8.11
CA GLU A 174 1.46 -6.36 8.91
C GLU A 174 0.26 -5.58 8.36
N PRO A 175 -0.96 -6.13 8.46
CA PRO A 175 -2.16 -5.40 8.09
C PRO A 175 -2.44 -4.31 9.11
N VAL A 176 -2.93 -3.17 8.62
CA VAL A 176 -3.49 -2.14 9.49
C VAL A 176 -4.80 -2.66 10.07
N LEU A 177 -4.88 -2.62 11.39
CA LEU A 177 -6.09 -2.83 12.16
C LEU A 177 -6.70 -1.47 12.49
N ALA A 178 -8.02 -1.43 12.60
CA ALA A 178 -8.76 -0.26 13.01
C ALA A 178 -9.78 -0.59 14.10
N LYS A 179 -10.09 0.41 14.92
CA LYS A 179 -11.27 0.41 15.80
C LYS A 179 -11.82 1.82 15.89
N ARG A 180 -13.11 1.96 16.22
CA ARG A 180 -13.72 3.30 16.35
C ARG A 180 -13.24 3.97 17.63
N ARG A 181 -12.82 5.24 17.54
CA ARG A 181 -12.45 6.04 18.72
C ARG A 181 -13.70 6.27 19.57
N ARG A 182 -13.60 6.08 20.89
CA ARG A 182 -14.70 6.38 21.81
C ARG A 182 -14.92 7.89 21.87
N ASN A 183 -16.14 8.33 21.60
CA ASN A 183 -16.53 9.71 21.87
C ASN A 183 -16.58 9.94 23.39
N ALA A 184 -15.88 10.97 23.88
CA ALA A 184 -15.85 11.32 25.30
C ALA A 184 -17.23 11.74 25.88
N SER A 185 -18.24 11.91 25.04
CA SER A 185 -19.59 12.36 25.39
C SER A 185 -20.60 11.23 25.67
N SER A 186 -20.33 9.97 25.32
CA SER A 186 -21.24 8.86 25.61
C SER A 186 -20.92 8.24 26.98
N LYS A 187 -21.30 8.95 28.05
CA LYS A 187 -21.51 8.32 29.36
C LYS A 187 -22.90 7.72 29.36
N GLU A 188 -23.05 6.45 29.03
CA GLU A 188 -24.22 5.68 29.47
C GLU A 188 -23.97 4.17 29.51
N TYR A 189 -24.76 3.53 30.38
CA TYR A 189 -24.59 2.21 30.98
C TYR A 189 -24.93 1.05 30.03
N HIS A 190 -24.09 0.02 29.96
CA HIS A 190 -24.37 -1.40 30.27
C HIS A 190 -23.48 -2.38 29.48
N GLY A 191 -22.66 -3.14 30.20
CA GLY A 191 -22.67 -4.62 30.20
C GLY A 191 -22.36 -5.46 28.94
N GLU A 192 -22.27 -4.91 27.75
CA GLU A 192 -21.94 -5.66 26.53
C GLU A 192 -20.78 -4.98 25.80
N ILE A 193 -19.80 -5.77 25.35
CA ILE A 193 -18.69 -5.25 24.53
C ILE A 193 -19.33 -4.78 23.21
N GLU A 194 -19.49 -3.47 23.04
CA GLU A 194 -19.91 -2.89 21.77
C GLU A 194 -18.93 -3.33 20.68
N GLU A 195 -19.43 -4.00 19.65
CA GLU A 195 -18.72 -4.46 18.45
C GLU A 195 -17.73 -3.42 17.87
N GLY A 196 -18.01 -2.12 18.07
CA GLY A 196 -17.13 -1.02 17.64
C GLY A 196 -15.81 -0.84 18.40
N GLN A 197 -15.51 -1.67 19.40
CA GLN A 197 -14.29 -1.56 20.22
C GLN A 197 -13.26 -2.66 19.97
N LEU A 198 -13.60 -3.70 19.21
CA LEU A 198 -12.65 -4.75 18.83
C LEU A 198 -11.77 -4.23 17.69
N TRP A 199 -10.47 -4.56 17.76
CA TRP A 199 -9.57 -4.33 16.63
C TRP A 199 -9.94 -5.30 15.51
N THR A 200 -10.28 -4.75 14.35
CA THR A 200 -10.58 -5.53 13.15
C THR A 200 -9.68 -5.09 12.00
N ARG A 201 -9.57 -5.92 10.97
CA ARG A 201 -8.85 -5.55 9.74
C ARG A 201 -9.44 -4.25 9.19
N PHE A 202 -8.58 -3.28 8.90
CA PHE A 202 -9.02 -2.04 8.30
C PHE A 202 -9.42 -2.26 6.83
N SER A 203 -10.70 -2.05 6.53
CA SER A 203 -11.27 -2.04 5.18
C SER A 203 -12.26 -0.87 5.09
N PRO A 204 -11.96 0.21 4.35
CA PRO A 204 -12.88 1.34 4.20
C PRO A 204 -14.05 0.95 3.28
N GLY A 205 -15.13 0.44 3.86
CA GLY A 205 -16.33 0.09 3.11
C GLY A 205 -16.89 -1.24 3.53
N ASP A 206 -17.05 -2.15 2.56
CA ASP A 206 -17.64 -3.46 2.78
C ASP A 206 -16.64 -4.39 3.50
N PRO A 207 -17.03 -5.05 4.61
CA PRO A 207 -16.19 -6.05 5.27
C PRO A 207 -15.81 -7.24 4.36
N THR A 208 -16.57 -7.47 3.29
CA THR A 208 -16.28 -8.46 2.24
C THR A 208 -15.30 -7.95 1.18
N ASP A 209 -14.92 -6.67 1.20
CA ASP A 209 -13.92 -6.13 0.29
C ASP A 209 -12.53 -6.66 0.67
N GLU A 210 -11.88 -7.31 -0.30
CA GLU A 210 -10.53 -7.87 -0.20
C GLU A 210 -9.45 -6.77 -0.35
N THR A 211 -9.72 -5.61 0.26
CA THR A 211 -8.83 -4.45 0.28
C THR A 211 -8.05 -4.40 1.59
N PHE A 212 -6.73 -4.21 1.50
CA PHE A 212 -5.81 -4.19 2.61
C PHE A 212 -5.03 -2.87 2.62
N VAL A 213 -4.72 -2.38 3.81
CA VAL A 213 -3.58 -1.47 4.02
C VAL A 213 -2.54 -2.25 4.80
N LEU A 214 -1.33 -2.36 4.26
CA LEU A 214 -0.21 -3.08 4.87
C LEU A 214 0.92 -2.10 5.14
N VAL A 215 1.53 -2.22 6.33
CA VAL A 215 2.75 -1.50 6.68
C VAL A 215 3.91 -2.47 6.67
N ALA A 216 4.91 -2.17 5.86
CA ALA A 216 6.03 -3.02 5.59
C ALA A 216 7.36 -2.33 5.93
N ARG A 217 8.29 -3.12 6.49
CA ARG A 217 9.63 -2.69 6.87
C ARG A 217 10.63 -3.63 6.25
N ARG A 218 11.71 -3.06 5.71
CA ARG A 218 12.81 -3.86 5.17
C ARG A 218 13.43 -4.69 6.29
N ARG A 219 13.58 -6.01 6.08
CA ARG A 219 14.25 -6.89 7.05
C ARG A 219 15.73 -6.47 7.16
N PRO A 220 16.29 -6.26 8.37
CA PRO A 220 17.68 -5.80 8.52
C PRO A 220 18.71 -6.71 7.84
N GLU A 221 18.50 -8.03 7.89
CA GLU A 221 19.35 -9.03 7.25
C GLU A 221 19.30 -8.94 5.72
N SER A 222 18.17 -8.53 5.15
CA SER A 222 17.97 -8.50 3.70
C SER A 222 18.62 -7.31 2.99
N LEU A 223 19.14 -6.34 3.76
CA LEU A 223 19.97 -5.24 3.24
C LEU A 223 21.33 -5.72 2.71
N LYS A 224 21.79 -6.90 3.14
CA LYS A 224 23.09 -7.47 2.75
C LYS A 224 22.97 -8.47 1.60
N TRP A 225 21.76 -8.79 1.18
CA TRP A 225 21.49 -9.80 0.16
C TRP A 225 21.67 -9.22 -1.23
N THR A 226 22.15 -10.05 -2.15
CA THR A 226 22.27 -9.68 -3.56
C THR A 226 20.90 -9.61 -4.20
N ILE A 227 20.54 -8.44 -4.74
CA ILE A 227 19.31 -8.26 -5.51
C ILE A 227 19.58 -8.76 -6.94
N PRO A 228 18.91 -9.83 -7.43
CA PRO A 228 19.16 -10.32 -8.79
C PRO A 228 18.76 -9.28 -9.83
N GLU A 229 19.57 -9.05 -10.87
CA GLU A 229 19.28 -8.04 -11.92
C GLU A 229 18.08 -8.42 -12.79
N GLU A 230 17.88 -9.72 -13.00
CA GLU A 230 16.81 -10.27 -13.83
C GLU A 230 15.52 -10.50 -13.04
N ASP A 231 14.38 -10.37 -13.71
CA ASP A 231 13.06 -10.44 -13.07
C ASP A 231 12.66 -11.85 -12.59
N PRO A 232 12.83 -12.93 -13.37
CA PRO A 232 12.46 -14.27 -12.90
C PRO A 232 13.25 -14.75 -11.66
N PRO A 233 14.58 -14.55 -11.56
CA PRO A 233 15.32 -14.84 -10.33
C PRO A 233 14.85 -14.02 -9.13
N LEU A 234 14.53 -12.73 -9.33
CA LEU A 234 14.05 -11.86 -8.26
C LEU A 234 12.70 -12.35 -7.69
N LEU A 235 11.73 -12.66 -8.55
CA LEU A 235 10.41 -13.15 -8.12
C LEU A 235 10.43 -14.59 -7.60
N SER A 236 11.49 -15.35 -7.87
CA SER A 236 11.68 -16.69 -7.30
C SER A 236 12.51 -16.68 -6.01
N GLY A 237 12.81 -15.50 -5.46
CA GLY A 237 13.50 -15.36 -4.17
C GLY A 237 14.99 -15.70 -4.20
N VAL A 238 15.62 -15.74 -5.38
CA VAL A 238 17.07 -15.93 -5.52
C VAL A 238 17.80 -14.76 -4.86
N GLY A 239 18.94 -15.05 -4.21
CA GLY A 239 19.72 -14.07 -3.45
C GLY A 239 19.25 -13.91 -2.01
N ALA A 240 17.99 -14.25 -1.70
CA ALA A 240 17.48 -14.23 -0.35
C ALA A 240 18.27 -15.19 0.55
N TYR A 241 18.53 -14.76 1.80
CA TYR A 241 19.38 -15.46 2.75
C TYR A 241 20.78 -15.81 2.22
N LEU A 242 21.36 -14.95 1.36
CA LEU A 242 22.70 -15.13 0.78
C LEU A 242 22.85 -16.45 0.00
N SER A 243 21.79 -16.88 -0.66
CA SER A 243 21.77 -18.16 -1.38
C SER A 243 21.17 -18.00 -2.77
N ASP A 244 21.82 -18.62 -3.76
CA ASP A 244 21.41 -18.60 -5.17
C ASP A 244 20.27 -19.57 -5.50
N LEU A 245 19.72 -20.26 -4.48
CA LEU A 245 18.58 -21.16 -4.66
C LEU A 245 17.26 -20.40 -4.51
N PRO A 246 16.23 -20.74 -5.31
CA PRO A 246 14.88 -20.20 -5.16
C PRO A 246 14.29 -20.40 -3.76
N LYS A 247 13.53 -19.42 -3.29
CA LYS A 247 12.86 -19.40 -1.97
C LYS A 247 11.52 -18.68 -2.08
N SER A 248 10.66 -18.94 -1.11
CA SER A 248 9.37 -18.29 -0.97
C SER A 248 9.08 -18.08 0.51
N ASP A 249 8.36 -17.01 0.81
CA ASP A 249 7.78 -16.73 2.12
C ASP A 249 6.26 -16.95 2.05
N ASP A 250 5.63 -17.30 3.18
CA ASP A 250 4.19 -17.60 3.30
C ASP A 250 3.42 -16.60 4.18
N GLN A 251 4.04 -15.46 4.53
CA GLN A 251 3.46 -14.47 5.42
C GLN A 251 2.12 -13.93 4.89
N PHE A 252 2.00 -13.69 3.59
CA PHE A 252 0.75 -13.15 3.04
C PHE A 252 -0.39 -14.17 3.13
N GLU A 253 -0.12 -15.44 2.81
CA GLU A 253 -1.08 -16.53 2.94
C GLU A 253 -1.54 -16.69 4.40
N GLN A 254 -0.62 -16.59 5.36
CA GLN A 254 -0.95 -16.59 6.79
C GLN A 254 -1.86 -15.41 7.15
N LEU A 255 -1.60 -14.20 6.61
CA LEU A 255 -2.47 -13.04 6.82
C LEU A 255 -3.87 -13.23 6.24
N LEU A 256 -3.99 -13.87 5.07
CA LEU A 256 -5.30 -14.19 4.48
C LEU A 256 -6.09 -15.16 5.35
N LEU A 257 -5.44 -16.18 5.90
CA LEU A 257 -6.07 -17.14 6.82
C LEU A 257 -6.46 -16.48 8.16
N MET A 258 -5.62 -15.61 8.71
CA MET A 258 -5.97 -14.88 9.93
C MET A 258 -7.09 -13.85 9.71
N GLY A 259 -7.17 -13.29 8.50
CA GLY A 259 -8.24 -12.38 8.10
C GLY A 259 -9.63 -13.01 8.10
N THR A 260 -9.74 -14.34 7.91
CA THR A 260 -11.02 -15.06 7.99
C THR A 260 -11.48 -15.37 9.41
N ASP A 261 -10.58 -15.27 10.40
CA ASP A 261 -10.91 -15.53 11.81
C ASP A 261 -11.27 -14.25 12.59
N LEU A 262 -10.98 -13.07 12.02
CA LEU A 262 -11.26 -11.74 12.59
C LEU A 262 -12.52 -11.08 12.01
N SER A 263 -13.25 -11.77 11.13
CA SER A 263 -14.50 -11.32 10.49
C SER A 263 -15.75 -11.84 11.19
#